data_AF-A0A3B9QKM9-F1
#
_entry.id   AF-A0A3B9QKM9-F1
#
_cell.length_a   1.000
_cell.length_b   1.000
_cell.length_c   1.000
_cell.angle_alpha   90.00
_cell.angle_beta   90.00
_cell.angle_gamma   90.00
#
_symmetry.space_group_name_H-M   'P 1'
#
loop_
_entity.id
_entity.type
_entity.pdbx_description
1 polymer ?
#
loop_
_entity_poly.entity_id
_entity_poly.type
_entity_poly.pdbx_seq_one_letter_code
_entity_poly.pdbx_strand_id
1 'polypeptide(L)'
;MRPSGTEPGDFVEFDYDLVQAERRQQIRDVLNEVRPKLEKETGVKLKITNAGNDLVLSADGHVRFRASLSPDGRVVITDLKSSDRL
;
A
#
# COMPACT_ATOMS: atom_id res chain seq x y z
N MET A 1 -11.83 -16.63 29.16
CA MET A 1 -13.03 -15.97 28.62
C MET A 1 -13.59 -15.03 29.68
N ARG A 2 -13.51 -13.71 29.46
CA ARG A 2 -14.29 -12.69 30.17
C ARG A 2 -14.63 -11.59 29.16
N PRO A 3 -15.91 -11.30 28.89
CA PRO A 3 -16.30 -10.10 28.18
C PRO A 3 -16.40 -8.97 29.21
N SER A 4 -15.86 -7.80 28.93
CA SER A 4 -16.13 -6.62 29.75
C SER A 4 -15.79 -5.36 28.97
N GLY A 5 -16.69 -4.97 28.08
CA GLY A 5 -16.81 -3.60 27.63
C GLY A 5 -18.26 -3.20 27.81
N THR A 6 -18.52 -2.16 28.60
CA THR A 6 -19.60 -1.17 28.44
C THR A 6 -19.65 -0.26 29.67
N GLU A 7 -18.69 0.66 29.80
CA GLU A 7 -18.95 1.94 30.49
C GLU A 7 -18.99 3.06 29.44
N PRO A 8 -19.92 4.04 29.54
CA PRO A 8 -20.00 5.14 28.58
C PRO A 8 -18.83 6.09 28.83
N GLY A 9 -17.78 5.96 28.02
CA GLY A 9 -16.50 6.66 28.19
C GLY A 9 -15.29 5.83 27.78
N ASP A 10 -15.48 4.54 27.49
CA ASP A 10 -14.44 3.64 27.01
C ASP A 10 -14.12 3.98 25.53
N PHE A 11 -13.21 4.93 25.32
CA PHE A 11 -12.63 5.15 24.00
C PHE A 11 -11.90 3.87 23.62
N VAL A 12 -12.37 3.22 22.56
CA VAL A 12 -11.67 2.09 21.93
C VAL A 12 -10.31 2.62 21.50
N GLU A 13 -9.25 2.26 22.23
CA GLU A 13 -7.88 2.43 21.76
C GLU A 13 -7.73 1.48 20.57
N PHE A 14 -8.04 1.98 19.37
CA PHE A 14 -7.74 1.25 18.16
C PHE A 14 -6.23 1.09 18.12
N ASP A 15 -5.75 -0.14 18.20
CA ASP A 15 -4.34 -0.47 17.96
C ASP A 15 -3.94 0.17 16.63
N TYR A 16 -3.21 1.27 16.70
CA TYR A 16 -2.75 2.01 15.53
C TYR A 16 -1.98 1.09 14.59
N ASP A 17 -1.27 0.12 15.16
CA ASP A 17 -0.55 -0.93 14.45
C ASP A 17 -1.47 -1.86 13.65
N LEU A 18 -2.65 -2.21 14.18
CA LEU A 18 -3.63 -3.04 13.49
C LEU A 18 -4.18 -2.31 12.26
N VAL A 19 -4.55 -1.03 12.44
CA VAL A 19 -5.07 -0.19 11.34
C VAL A 19 -4.00 -0.02 10.24
N GLN A 20 -2.74 0.16 10.61
CA GLN A 20 -1.64 0.27 9.64
C GLN A 20 -1.37 -1.06 8.94
N ALA A 21 -1.46 -2.19 9.64
CA ALA A 21 -1.32 -3.52 9.06
C ALA A 21 -2.43 -3.81 8.04
N GLU A 22 -3.69 -3.51 8.37
CA GLU A 22 -4.83 -3.66 7.47
C GLU A 22 -4.69 -2.79 6.21
N ARG A 23 -4.33 -1.51 6.38
CA ARG A 23 -4.07 -0.60 5.25
C ARG A 23 -2.98 -1.14 4.33
N ARG A 24 -1.90 -1.65 4.92
CA ARG A 24 -0.77 -2.21 4.16
C ARG A 24 -1.19 -3.48 3.42
N GLN A 25 -2.03 -4.32 4.02
CA GLN A 25 -2.58 -5.50 3.37
C GLN A 25 -3.47 -5.12 2.18
N GLN A 26 -4.37 -4.15 2.35
CA GLN A 26 -5.22 -3.65 1.27
C GLN A 26 -4.40 -3.14 0.08
N ILE A 27 -3.35 -2.34 0.32
CA ILE A 27 -2.46 -1.87 -0.73
C ILE A 27 -1.77 -3.05 -1.44
N ARG A 28 -1.30 -4.04 -0.68
CA ARG A 28 -0.63 -5.23 -1.23
C ARG A 28 -1.55 -6.03 -2.14
N ASP A 29 -2.82 -6.19 -1.75
CA ASP A 29 -3.81 -6.94 -2.53
C ASP A 29 -4.09 -6.25 -3.87
N VAL A 30 -4.33 -4.94 -3.84
CA VAL A 30 -4.51 -4.14 -5.07
C VAL A 30 -3.25 -4.20 -5.95
N LEU A 31 -2.06 -4.09 -5.37
CA LEU A 31 -0.82 -4.20 -6.14
C LEU A 31 -0.66 -5.57 -6.80
N ASN A 32 -1.07 -6.66 -6.15
CA ASN A 32 -1.04 -7.99 -6.75
C ASN A 32 -2.02 -8.12 -7.92
N GLU A 33 -3.19 -7.51 -7.81
CA GLU A 33 -4.23 -7.52 -8.85
C GLU A 33 -3.80 -6.71 -10.08
N VAL A 34 -3.28 -5.50 -9.88
CA VAL A 34 -2.96 -4.58 -10.97
C VAL A 34 -1.59 -4.83 -11.60
N ARG A 35 -0.65 -5.47 -10.88
CA ARG A 35 0.71 -5.71 -11.37
C ARG A 35 0.74 -6.37 -12.76
N PRO A 36 0.04 -7.47 -13.04
CA PRO A 36 0.09 -8.11 -14.36
C PRO A 36 -0.39 -7.19 -15.48
N LYS A 37 -1.36 -6.31 -15.19
CA LYS A 37 -1.85 -5.32 -16.15
C LYS A 37 -0.78 -4.26 -16.43
N LEU A 38 -0.14 -3.74 -15.38
CA LEU A 38 0.96 -2.78 -15.51
C LEU A 38 2.18 -3.38 -16.20
N GLU A 39 2.52 -4.65 -15.94
CA GLU A 39 3.60 -5.37 -16.64
C GLU A 39 3.30 -5.50 -18.14
N LYS A 40 2.04 -5.78 -18.50
CA LYS A 40 1.61 -5.85 -19.90
C LYS A 40 1.65 -4.49 -20.60
N GLU A 41 1.27 -3.42 -19.91
CA GLU A 41 1.24 -2.06 -20.47
C GLU A 41 2.63 -1.44 -20.59
N THR A 42 3.51 -1.69 -19.63
CA THR A 42 4.87 -1.15 -19.61
C THR A 42 5.89 -2.03 -20.32
N GLY A 43 5.59 -3.32 -20.50
CA GLY A 43 6.53 -4.31 -21.03
C GLY A 43 7.66 -4.69 -20.05
N VAL A 44 7.56 -4.26 -18.79
CA VAL A 44 8.60 -4.46 -17.77
C VAL A 44 8.08 -5.38 -16.68
N LYS A 45 8.94 -6.27 -16.17
CA LYS A 45 8.59 -7.15 -15.05
C LYS A 45 8.70 -6.40 -13.73
N LEU A 46 7.61 -6.33 -12.98
CA LEU A 46 7.48 -5.54 -11.77
C LEU A 46 7.56 -6.45 -10.53
N LYS A 47 8.16 -5.95 -9.46
CA LYS A 47 8.22 -6.62 -8.16
C LYS A 47 7.61 -5.72 -7.10
N ILE A 48 6.79 -6.30 -6.23
CA ILE A 48 6.31 -5.58 -5.04
C ILE A 48 7.46 -5.57 -4.02
N THR A 49 7.92 -4.37 -3.67
CA THR A 49 9.00 -4.14 -2.71
C THR A 49 8.58 -3.09 -1.68
N ASN A 50 9.33 -2.98 -0.59
CA ASN A 50 9.15 -1.90 0.38
C ASN A 50 10.13 -0.77 0.07
N ALA A 51 9.66 0.47 0.17
CA ALA A 51 10.50 1.67 0.21
C ALA A 51 10.19 2.42 1.52
N GLY A 52 10.95 2.13 2.58
CA GLY A 52 10.59 2.53 3.94
C GLY A 52 9.29 1.84 4.38
N ASN A 53 8.28 2.62 4.76
CA ASN A 53 6.94 2.11 5.10
C ASN A 53 6.01 1.89 3.91
N ASP A 54 6.39 2.37 2.72
CA ASP A 54 5.53 2.33 1.55
C ASP A 54 5.72 1.03 0.76
N LEU A 55 4.60 0.50 0.24
CA LEU A 55 4.63 -0.56 -0.76
C LEU A 55 4.76 0.05 -2.16
N VAL A 56 5.70 -0.46 -2.93
CA VAL A 56 6.02 0.06 -4.26
C VAL A 56 6.17 -1.07 -5.27
N LEU A 57 5.96 -0.75 -6.55
CA LEU A 57 6.37 -1.61 -7.66
C LEU A 57 7.72 -1.14 -8.18
N SER A 58 8.70 -2.03 -8.17
CA SER A 58 10.04 -1.78 -8.70
C SER A 58 10.35 -2.65 -9.90
N ALA A 59 11.23 -2.15 -10.76
CA ALA A 59 11.86 -2.88 -11.85
C ALA A 59 13.36 -2.57 -11.82
N ASP A 60 14.19 -3.59 -12.01
CA ASP A 60 15.66 -3.44 -12.09
C ASP A 60 16.27 -2.67 -10.91
N GLY A 61 15.70 -2.83 -9.71
CA GLY A 61 16.15 -2.15 -8.49
C GLY A 61 15.65 -0.71 -8.33
N HIS A 62 14.94 -0.16 -9.31
CA HIS A 62 14.37 1.19 -9.27
C HIS A 62 12.86 1.16 -9.01
N VAL A 63 12.39 2.12 -8.20
CA VAL A 63 10.95 2.30 -7.96
C VAL A 63 10.31 2.89 -9.21
N ARG A 64 9.31 2.20 -9.76
CA ARG A 64 8.55 2.63 -10.94
C ARG A 64 7.16 3.14 -10.58
N PHE A 65 6.49 2.47 -9.64
CA PHE A 65 5.18 2.93 -9.16
C PHE A 65 5.15 2.98 -7.65
N ARG A 66 4.55 4.04 -7.10
CA ARG A 66 4.27 4.15 -5.67
C ARG A 66 2.78 3.96 -5.44
N ALA A 67 2.43 3.11 -4.48
CA ALA A 67 1.06 2.98 -4.02
C ALA A 67 0.87 3.75 -2.72
N SER A 68 -0.26 4.45 -2.60
CA SER A 68 -0.68 5.11 -1.38
C SER A 68 -2.18 4.96 -1.17
N LEU A 69 -2.63 5.08 0.07
CA LEU A 69 -4.05 5.18 0.38
C LEU A 69 -4.45 6.66 0.35
N SER A 70 -5.50 7.00 -0.39
CA SER A 70 -6.14 8.31 -0.27
C SER A 70 -6.95 8.40 1.03
N PRO A 71 -7.28 9.62 1.50
CA PRO A 71 -8.07 9.80 2.72
C PRO A 71 -9.46 9.15 2.67
N ASP A 72 -10.02 8.96 1.47
CA ASP A 72 -11.29 8.28 1.24
C ASP A 72 -11.16 6.75 1.07
N GLY A 73 -9.98 6.18 1.35
CA GLY A 73 -9.74 4.74 1.40
C GLY A 73 -9.45 4.07 0.05
N ARG A 74 -9.26 4.83 -1.03
CA ARG A 74 -8.87 4.28 -2.34
C ARG A 74 -7.36 4.06 -2.40
N VAL A 75 -6.93 3.04 -3.12
CA VAL A 75 -5.51 2.87 -3.45
C VAL A 75 -5.20 3.66 -4.71
N VAL A 76 -4.28 4.61 -4.59
CA VAL A 76 -3.75 5.41 -5.69
C VAL A 76 -2.39 4.85 -6.08
N ILE A 77 -2.20 4.56 -7.36
CA ILE A 77 -0.92 4.08 -7.91
C ILE A 77 -0.39 5.16 -8.84
N THR A 78 0.76 5.72 -8.47
CA THR A 78 1.41 6.81 -9.20
C THR A 78 2.62 6.27 -9.95
N ASP A 79 2.65 6.45 -11.26
CA ASP A 79 3.84 6.23 -12.08
C ASP A 79 4.89 7.29 -11.75
N LEU A 80 5.99 6.84 -11.16
CA LEU A 80 7.20 7.61 -11.02
C LEU A 80 7.97 7.42 -12.33
N LYS A 81 7.58 8.18 -13.36
CA LYS A 81 8.43 8.32 -14.54
C LYS A 81 9.83 8.64 -14.04
N SER A 82 10.80 7.81 -14.39
CA SER A 82 12.21 8.10 -14.19
C SER A 82 12.41 9.53 -14.68
N SER A 83 12.51 10.47 -13.75
CA SER A 83 12.87 11.82 -14.10
C SER A 83 14.34 11.70 -14.43
N ASP A 84 14.63 11.43 -15.71
CA ASP A 84 15.88 11.84 -16.34
C ASP A 84 15.92 13.37 -16.26
N ARG A 85 16.11 13.89 -15.06
CA ARG A 85 16.69 15.21 -14.89
C ARG A 85 18.18 14.99 -15.05
N LEU A 86 18.58 15.03 -16.33
CA LEU A 86 19.92 15.40 -16.79
C LEU A 86 20.43 16.62 -16.02
#